data_AF-A0A953ISI9-F1
#
_entry.id   AF-A0A953ISI9-F1
#
_cell.length_a   1.000
_cell.length_b   1.000
_cell.length_c   1.000
_cell.angle_alpha   90.00
_cell.angle_beta   90.00
_cell.angle_gamma   90.00
#
_symmetry.space_group_name_H-M   'P 1'
#
loop_
_entity.id
_entity.type
_entity.pdbx_description
1 polymer ?
#
loop_
_entity_poly.entity_id
_entity_poly.type
_entity_poly.pdbx_seq_one_letter_code
_entity_poly.pdbx_strand_id
1 'polypeptide(L)'
;MNKDQLIIAGKAYSSRLLVGTGKYKDFEQTRAAIEASGAEIVTVAIRRTNIGQEPGQPSLLDYLPPSKYTLLPNTAGCYTAEDAVRTL
;
A
#
# COMPACT_ATOMS: atom_id res chain seq x y z
N MET A 1 -5.79 10.09 -28.34
CA MET A 1 -4.67 10.19 -27.38
C MET A 1 -4.40 8.80 -26.85
N ASN A 2 -3.19 8.25 -27.05
CA ASN A 2 -2.81 7.00 -26.39
C ASN A 2 -2.77 7.27 -24.88
N LYS A 3 -3.46 6.45 -24.09
CA LYS A 3 -3.31 6.46 -22.63
C LYS A 3 -1.93 5.87 -22.32
N ASP A 4 -1.04 6.68 -21.79
CA ASP A 4 0.30 6.27 -21.38
C ASP A 4 0.23 5.50 -20.05
N GLN A 5 -0.17 4.23 -20.14
CA GLN A 5 -0.37 3.38 -18.96
C GLN A 5 0.95 2.88 -18.37
N LEU A 6 0.98 2.71 -17.05
CA LEU A 6 2.03 1.99 -16.34
C LEU A 6 1.69 0.51 -16.35
N ILE A 7 2.57 -0.33 -16.91
CA ILE A 7 2.40 -1.79 -16.91
C ILE A 7 3.41 -2.41 -15.93
N ILE A 8 2.91 -3.11 -14.91
CA ILE A 8 3.74 -3.85 -13.94
C ILE A 8 3.21 -5.27 -13.86
N ALA A 9 4.09 -6.27 -14.09
CA ALA A 9 3.74 -7.69 -14.06
C ALA A 9 2.48 -8.03 -14.90
N GLY A 10 2.32 -7.39 -16.07
CA GLY A 10 1.18 -7.60 -16.97
C GLY A 10 -0.12 -6.88 -16.57
N LYS A 11 -0.17 -6.21 -15.42
CA LYS A 11 -1.31 -5.39 -14.99
C LYS A 11 -1.11 -3.94 -15.40
N ALA A 12 -2.14 -3.35 -16.00
CA ALA A 12 -2.15 -1.95 -16.42
C ALA A 12 -2.70 -1.03 -15.32
N TYR A 13 -2.07 0.12 -15.16
CA TYR A 13 -2.45 1.19 -14.25
C TYR A 13 -2.53 2.50 -15.02
N SER A 14 -3.54 3.30 -14.72
CA SER A 14 -3.72 4.63 -15.30
C SER A 14 -2.88 5.68 -14.58
N SER A 15 -2.65 5.50 -13.28
CA SER A 15 -1.79 6.35 -12.45
C SER A 15 -0.35 5.84 -12.43
N ARG A 16 0.60 6.76 -12.59
CA ARG A 16 2.04 6.53 -12.41
C ARG A 16 2.53 6.89 -10.99
N LEU A 17 1.63 7.35 -10.13
CA LEU A 17 1.94 7.73 -8.75
C LEU A 17 1.67 6.56 -7.80
N LEU A 18 2.73 6.08 -7.16
CA LEU A 18 2.67 5.11 -6.07
C LEU A 18 2.76 5.87 -4.75
N VAL A 19 1.93 5.51 -3.77
CA VAL A 19 1.86 6.21 -2.47
C VAL A 19 2.09 5.21 -1.33
N GLY A 20 2.83 5.61 -0.30
CA GLY A 20 3.00 4.82 0.93
C GLY A 20 2.13 5.32 2.07
N THR A 21 1.87 4.48 3.07
CA THR A 21 0.91 4.76 4.17
C THR A 21 1.51 5.20 5.50
N GLY A 22 2.84 5.18 5.65
CA GLY A 22 3.48 5.18 6.97
C GLY A 22 3.60 6.51 7.73
N LYS A 23 3.05 7.64 7.24
CA LYS A 23 3.27 8.97 7.86
C LYS A 23 2.01 9.82 8.04
N TYR A 24 0.83 9.25 7.81
CA TYR A 24 -0.42 9.96 8.05
C TYR A 24 -0.79 9.92 9.54
N LYS A 25 -1.60 10.88 9.97
CA LYS A 25 -2.09 11.00 11.34
C LYS A 25 -2.94 9.80 11.76
N ASP A 26 -3.79 9.33 10.86
CA ASP A 26 -4.74 8.24 11.07
C ASP A 26 -5.15 7.59 9.73
N PHE A 27 -5.93 6.51 9.78
CA PHE A 27 -6.36 5.78 8.58
C PHE A 27 -7.40 6.53 7.74
N GLU A 28 -8.20 7.41 8.33
CA GLU A 28 -9.11 8.28 7.57
C GLU A 28 -8.33 9.27 6.71
N GLN A 29 -7.32 9.92 7.29
CA GLN A 29 -6.43 10.80 6.53
C GLN A 29 -5.67 10.04 5.45
N THR A 30 -5.22 8.81 5.76
CA THR A 30 -4.55 7.94 4.79
C THR A 30 -5.46 7.67 3.58
N ARG A 31 -6.70 7.25 3.83
CA ARG A 31 -7.71 6.99 2.78
C ARG A 31 -7.96 8.24 1.94
N ALA A 32 -8.24 9.37 2.59
CA ALA A 32 -8.53 10.62 1.90
C ALA A 32 -7.36 11.09 1.01
N ALA A 33 -6.12 10.96 1.51
CA ALA A 33 -4.93 11.33 0.75
C ALA A 33 -4.72 10.43 -0.48
N ILE A 34 -4.91 9.12 -0.32
CA ILE A 34 -4.76 8.16 -1.43
C ILE A 34 -5.85 8.39 -2.49
N GLU A 35 -7.10 8.60 -2.08
CA GLU A 35 -8.19 8.91 -3.01
C GLU A 35 -7.93 10.20 -3.78
N ALA A 36 -7.50 11.26 -3.09
CA ALA A 36 -7.16 12.53 -3.73
C ALA A 36 -5.96 12.41 -4.69
N SER A 37 -5.02 11.53 -4.40
CA SER A 37 -3.84 11.31 -5.25
C SER A 37 -4.14 10.55 -6.54
N GLY A 38 -5.26 9.81 -6.60
CA GLY A 38 -5.57 8.90 -7.71
C GLY A 38 -4.61 7.72 -7.82
N ALA A 39 -3.87 7.39 -6.75
CA ALA A 39 -2.97 6.24 -6.74
C ALA A 39 -3.75 4.93 -6.76
N GLU A 40 -3.30 4.01 -7.63
CA GLU A 40 -3.88 2.66 -7.74
C GLU A 40 -3.00 1.59 -7.06
N ILE A 41 -1.74 1.94 -6.77
CA ILE A 41 -0.78 1.09 -6.08
C ILE A 41 -0.38 1.79 -4.79
N VAL A 42 -0.59 1.12 -3.67
CA VAL A 42 -0.30 1.63 -2.33
C VAL A 42 0.73 0.74 -1.64
N THR A 43 1.83 1.31 -1.16
CA THR A 43 2.87 0.57 -0.47
C THR A 43 2.60 0.45 1.03
N VAL A 44 2.81 -0.74 1.59
CA VAL A 44 2.50 -1.04 2.99
C VAL A 44 3.67 -1.74 3.68
N ALA A 45 4.06 -1.24 4.86
CA ALA A 45 5.11 -1.83 5.67
C ALA A 45 4.51 -2.85 6.64
N ILE A 46 4.58 -4.14 6.31
CA ILE A 46 3.89 -5.22 7.01
C ILE A 46 4.20 -5.25 8.51
N ARG A 47 5.47 -4.99 8.89
CA ARG A 47 5.91 -5.01 10.29
C ARG A 47 5.46 -3.82 11.13
N ARG A 48 4.95 -2.76 10.50
CA ARG A 48 4.69 -1.46 11.18
C ARG A 48 3.24 -1.02 11.12
N THR A 49 2.39 -1.72 10.36
CA THR A 49 1.00 -1.34 10.15
C THR A 49 0.11 -2.53 10.39
N ASN A 50 -0.94 -2.36 11.19
CA ASN A 50 -1.98 -3.37 11.31
C ASN A 50 -2.72 -3.53 9.99
N ILE A 51 -2.60 -4.71 9.40
CA ILE A 51 -3.32 -5.14 8.20
C ILE A 51 -4.27 -6.31 8.52
N GLY A 52 -4.59 -6.52 9.80
CA GLY A 52 -5.47 -7.58 10.28
C GLY A 52 -4.79 -8.62 11.16
N GLN A 53 -3.48 -8.49 11.39
CA GLN A 53 -2.74 -9.37 12.31
C GLN A 53 -3.04 -9.09 13.79
N GLU A 54 -3.59 -7.93 14.14
CA GLU A 54 -4.02 -7.58 15.50
C GLU A 54 -5.56 -7.56 15.61
N PRO A 55 -6.18 -8.60 16.18
CA PRO A 55 -7.63 -8.65 16.34
C PRO A 55 -8.15 -7.54 17.26
N GLY A 56 -9.28 -6.93 16.89
CA GLY A 56 -9.92 -5.87 17.68
C GLY A 56 -9.30 -4.48 17.52
N GLN A 57 -8.24 -4.33 16.74
CA GLN A 57 -7.64 -3.05 16.34
C GLN A 57 -8.09 -2.69 14.91
N PRO A 58 -8.21 -1.39 14.56
CA PRO A 58 -8.46 -0.98 13.18
C PRO A 58 -7.39 -1.54 12.23
N SER A 59 -7.81 -2.03 11.06
CA SER A 59 -6.91 -2.51 10.02
C SER A 59 -6.82 -1.51 8.89
N LEU A 60 -5.63 -1.32 8.32
CA LEU A 60 -5.47 -0.52 7.10
C LEU A 60 -6.33 -1.06 5.95
N LEU A 61 -6.57 -2.37 5.90
CA LEU A 61 -7.37 -3.01 4.85
C LEU A 61 -8.84 -2.57 4.86
N ASP A 62 -9.36 -2.14 6.02
CA ASP A 62 -10.72 -1.60 6.13
C ASP A 62 -10.86 -0.26 5.40
N TYR A 63 -9.76 0.49 5.30
CA TYR A 63 -9.70 1.81 4.68
C TYR A 63 -9.19 1.76 3.24
N LEU A 64 -8.34 0.78 2.94
CA LEU A 64 -7.73 0.56 1.63
C LEU A 64 -7.99 -0.88 1.17
N PRO A 65 -9.23 -1.17 0.74
CA PRO A 65 -9.61 -2.53 0.39
C PRO A 65 -8.82 -3.02 -0.84
N PRO A 66 -8.30 -4.26 -0.83
CA PRO A 66 -7.61 -4.85 -1.98
C PRO A 66 -8.46 -4.96 -3.25
N SER A 67 -9.78 -4.86 -3.13
CA SER A 67 -10.70 -4.79 -4.27
C SER A 67 -10.59 -3.48 -5.07
N LYS A 68 -10.09 -2.40 -4.45
CA LYS A 68 -9.91 -1.08 -5.07
C LYS A 68 -8.45 -0.76 -5.37
N TYR A 69 -7.52 -1.20 -4.53
CA TYR A 69 -6.10 -0.87 -4.65
C TYR A 69 -5.24 -2.12 -4.83
N THR A 70 -4.13 -1.97 -5.57
CA THR A 70 -3.04 -2.94 -5.48
C THR A 70 -2.19 -2.61 -4.26
N LEU A 71 -2.21 -3.48 -3.26
CA LEU A 71 -1.32 -3.35 -2.11
C LEU A 71 0.05 -3.93 -2.46
N LEU A 72 1.09 -3.12 -2.32
CA LEU A 72 2.48 -3.47 -2.58
C LEU A 72 3.24 -3.55 -1.26
N PRO A 73 3.40 -4.74 -0.68
CA PRO A 73 4.16 -4.89 0.55
C PRO A 73 5.62 -4.52 0.34
N ASN A 74 6.25 -3.95 1.36
CA ASN A 74 7.67 -3.62 1.36
C ASN A 74 8.37 -4.07 2.64
N THR A 75 9.70 -4.15 2.59
CA THR A 75 10.57 -4.67 3.65
C THR A 75 11.09 -3.58 4.61
N ALA A 76 10.37 -2.46 4.76
CA ALA A 76 10.81 -1.40 5.68
C ALA A 76 11.00 -1.93 7.11
N GLY A 77 12.17 -1.62 7.68
CA GLY A 77 12.58 -2.14 9.00
C GLY A 77 13.36 -3.45 8.96
N CYS A 78 13.67 -3.99 7.78
CA CYS A 78 14.63 -5.08 7.63
C CYS A 78 16.05 -4.54 7.52
N TYR A 79 17.00 -5.17 8.23
CA TYR A 79 18.42 -4.77 8.22
C TYR A 79 19.32 -5.81 7.55
N THR A 80 18.81 -7.04 7.37
CA THR A 80 19.49 -8.12 6.66
C THR A 80 18.65 -8.62 5.48
N ALA A 81 19.29 -9.32 4.54
CA ALA A 81 18.59 -10.01 3.46
C ALA A 81 17.65 -11.10 4.00
N GLU A 82 18.06 -11.79 5.06
CA GLU A 82 17.23 -12.81 5.70
C GLU A 82 15.95 -12.22 6.29
N ASP A 83 16.04 -11.05 6.94
CA ASP A 83 14.85 -10.33 7.43
C ASP A 83 13.93 -9.92 6.28
N ALA A 84 14.50 -9.42 5.18
CA ALA A 84 13.75 -8.96 4.01
C ALA A 84 12.97 -10.11 3.35
N VAL A 85 13.58 -11.28 3.21
CA VAL A 85 12.94 -12.47 2.62
C VAL A 85 11.87 -13.06 3.55
N ARG A 86 12.06 -13.00 4.87
CA ARG A 86 11.09 -13.53 5.85
C ARG A 86 9.91 -12.58 6.13
N THR A 87 9.99 -11.33 5.69
CA THR A 87 8.91 -10.37 5.87
C THR A 87 7.82 -10.63 4.82
N LEU A 88 6.80 -11.37 5.23
CA LEU A 88 5.56 -11.63 4.48
C LEU A 88 4.35 -11.31 5.35
#